data_AF-X0T366-F1
#
_entry.id   AF-X0T366-F1
#
_cell.length_a   1.000
_cell.length_b   1.000
_cell.length_c   1.000
_cell.angle_alpha   90.00
_cell.angle_beta   90.00
_cell.angle_gamma   90.00
#
_symmetry.space_group_name_H-M   'P 1'
#
loop_
_entity.id
_entity.type
_entity.pdbx_description
1 polymer ?
#
loop_
_entity_poly.entity_id
_entity_poly.type
_entity_poly.pdbx_seq_one_letter_code
_entity_poly.pdbx_strand_id
1 'polypeptide(L)' 'ILNKRKEPVKYIIEVKPNKETKPPMKTRGQSKKTQLYQEATWLTNQAKFNAAQQYCKKLGYRFKLLTEKQMFGR' A
#
# COMPACT_ATOMS: atom_id res chain seq x y z
N ILE A 1 11.34 -11.73 14.38
CA ILE A 1 10.07 -11.51 15.10
C ILE A 1 9.31 -12.83 15.12
N LEU A 2 9.06 -13.37 16.31
CA LEU A 2 8.29 -14.62 16.47
C LEU A 2 6.81 -14.29 16.68
N ASN A 3 5.92 -15.18 16.24
CA ASN A 3 4.49 -15.07 16.55
C ASN A 3 4.22 -15.54 18.00
N LYS A 4 2.95 -15.48 18.45
CA LYS A 4 2.54 -15.95 19.79
C LYS A 4 2.88 -17.44 20.06
N ARG A 5 3.15 -18.21 19.01
CA ARG A 5 3.52 -19.64 19.05
C ARG A 5 5.03 -19.89 18.94
N LYS A 6 5.86 -18.84 19.05
CA LYS A 6 7.32 -18.88 18.89
C LYS A 6 7.79 -19.31 17.49
N GLU A 7 6.94 -19.24 16.47
CA GLU A 7 7.31 -19.56 15.09
C GLU A 7 7.83 -18.31 14.35
N PRO A 8 8.76 -18.47 13.40
CA PRO A 8 9.25 -17.35 12.59
C PRO A 8 8.12 -16.74 11.77
N VAL A 9 7.92 -15.43 11.89
CA VAL A 9 6.95 -14.69 11.08
C VAL A 9 7.56 -14.37 9.73
N LYS A 10 6.91 -14.84 8.67
CA LYS A 10 7.25 -14.48 7.29
C LYS A 10 6.56 -13.15 6.93
N TYR A 11 7.33 -12.24 6.37
CA TYR A 11 6.85 -10.93 5.92
C TYR A 11 6.94 -10.84 4.40
N ILE A 12 5.92 -10.24 3.78
CA ILE A 12 5.98 -9.75 2.41
C ILE A 12 5.96 -8.24 2.50
N ILE A 13 6.97 -7.60 1.93
CA ILE A 13 7.16 -6.16 2.03
C ILE A 13 7.13 -5.58 0.63
N GLU A 14 6.21 -4.64 0.41
CA GLU A 14 6.18 -3.82 -0.79
C GLU A 14 6.76 -2.45 -0.46
N VAL A 15 7.69 -1.95 -1.27
CA VAL A 15 8.28 -0.61 -1.12
C VAL A 15 7.69 0.31 -2.18
N LYS A 16 7.05 1.41 -1.75
CA LYS A 16 6.46 2.41 -2.66
C LYS A 16 6.67 3.83 -2.16
N PRO A 17 6.74 4.82 -3.08
CA PRO A 17 6.69 6.23 -2.69
C PRO A 17 5.40 6.55 -1.92
N ASN A 18 5.48 7.30 -0.83
CA ASN A 18 4.34 7.69 0.00
C ASN A 18 3.30 8.54 -0.75
N LYS A 19 3.71 9.22 -1.83
CA LYS A 19 2.76 9.96 -2.69
C LYS A 19 1.75 9.03 -3.38
N GLU A 20 2.14 7.78 -3.65
CA GLU A 20 1.33 6.81 -4.40
C GLU A 20 0.40 5.98 -3.50
N THR A 21 0.58 6.08 -2.19
CA THR A 21 -0.27 5.41 -1.19
C THR A 21 -1.47 6.28 -0.78
N LYS A 22 -1.48 7.55 -1.19
CA LYS A 22 -2.50 8.53 -0.82
C LYS A 22 -3.54 8.70 -1.91
N PRO A 23 -4.80 9.00 -1.54
CA PRO A 23 -5.81 9.36 -2.52
C PRO A 23 -5.40 10.64 -3.28
N PRO A 24 -5.75 10.74 -4.57
CA PRO A 24 -5.47 11.94 -5.34
C PRO A 24 -6.22 13.14 -4.75
N MET A 25 -5.55 14.28 -4.67
CA MET A 25 -6.14 15.53 -4.21
C MET A 25 -6.44 16.42 -5.42
N LYS A 26 -7.65 16.99 -5.44
CA LYS A 26 -8.05 17.91 -6.51
C LYS A 26 -7.27 19.22 -6.38
N THR A 27 -6.53 19.61 -7.42
CA THR A 27 -5.82 20.89 -7.47
C THR A 27 -6.59 21.93 -8.28
N ARG A 28 -6.34 23.22 -8.00
CA ARG A 28 -6.98 24.33 -8.73
C ARG A 28 -6.58 24.27 -10.20
N GLY A 29 -7.57 24.28 -11.10
CA GLY A 29 -7.35 24.20 -12.55
C GLY A 29 -7.21 22.77 -13.09
N GLN A 30 -7.32 21.73 -12.25
CA GLN A 30 -7.25 20.35 -12.71
C GLN A 30 -8.50 19.95 -13.50
N SER A 31 -8.28 19.35 -14.68
CA SER A 31 -9.37 18.83 -15.50
C SER A 31 -10.05 17.63 -14.84
N LYS A 32 -11.37 17.47 -15.08
CA LYS A 32 -12.14 16.32 -14.60
C LYS A 32 -11.58 14.99 -15.13
N LYS A 33 -11.06 14.97 -16.36
CA LYS A 33 -10.43 13.78 -16.96
C LYS A 33 -9.18 13.34 -16.19
N THR A 34 -8.32 14.30 -15.84
CA THR A 34 -7.11 14.02 -15.05
C THR A 34 -7.48 13.50 -13.67
N GLN A 35 -8.51 14.08 -13.04
CA GLN A 35 -8.99 13.63 -11.73
C GLN A 35 -9.49 12.17 -11.79
N LEU A 36 -10.37 11.85 -12.74
CA LEU A 36 -10.90 10.48 -12.90
C LEU A 36 -9.79 9.45 -13.18
N TYR A 37 -8.80 9.81 -13.99
CA TYR A 37 -7.65 8.94 -14.27
C TYR A 37 -6.83 8.64 -13.01
N GLN A 38 -6.57 9.67 -12.19
CA GLN A 38 -5.84 9.50 -10.93
C GLN A 38 -6.65 8.65 -9.93
N GLU A 39 -7.96 8.88 -9.83
CA GLU A 39 -8.85 8.10 -8.97
C GLU A 39 -8.88 6.62 -9.39
N ALA A 40 -9.02 6.33 -10.69
CA ALA A 40 -9.00 4.96 -11.21
C ALA A 40 -7.67 4.24 -10.92
N THR A 41 -6.56 4.96 -11.08
CA THR A 41 -5.22 4.43 -10.77
C THR A 41 -5.08 4.14 -9.28
N TRP A 42 -5.53 5.06 -8.42
CA TRP A 42 -5.52 4.87 -6.97
C TRP A 42 -6.37 3.66 -6.53
N LEU A 43 -7.59 3.54 -7.05
CA LEU A 43 -8.48 2.41 -6.78
C LEU A 43 -7.84 1.08 -7.20
N THR A 44 -7.19 1.04 -8.36
CA THR A 44 -6.48 -0.14 -8.86
C THR A 44 -5.34 -0.54 -7.92
N ASN A 45 -4.55 0.42 -7.44
CA ASN A 45 -3.48 0.14 -6.49
C ASN A 45 -4.00 -0.32 -5.13
N GLN A 46 -5.08 0.28 -4.63
CA GLN A 46 -5.73 -0.15 -3.40
C GLN A 46 -6.25 -1.60 -3.52
N ALA A 47 -6.83 -1.96 -4.67
CA ALA A 47 -7.25 -3.33 -4.94
C ALA A 47 -6.06 -4.32 -4.94
N LYS A 48 -4.92 -3.95 -5.53
CA LYS A 48 -3.68 -4.76 -5.50
C LYS A 48 -3.19 -4.96 -4.06
N PHE A 49 -3.16 -3.91 -3.23
CA PHE A 49 -2.74 -4.01 -1.84
C PHE A 49 -3.69 -4.88 -1.01
N ASN A 50 -5.00 -4.74 -1.21
CA ASN A 50 -6.00 -5.56 -0.55
C ASN A 50 -5.83 -7.04 -0.94
N ALA A 51 -5.62 -7.33 -2.23
CA ALA A 51 -5.36 -8.68 -2.70
C ALA A 51 -4.08 -9.28 -2.09
N ALA A 52 -2.99 -8.51 -2.04
CA ALA A 52 -1.74 -8.94 -1.41
C ALA A 52 -1.90 -9.22 0.09
N GLN A 53 -2.65 -8.38 0.81
CA GLN A 53 -2.98 -8.61 2.22
C GLN A 53 -3.78 -9.90 2.43
N GLN A 54 -4.80 -10.13 1.60
CA GLN A 54 -5.61 -11.35 1.67
C GLN A 54 -4.77 -12.60 1.37
N TYR A 55 -3.91 -12.54 0.36
CA TYR A 55 -2.98 -13.62 0.03
C TYR A 55 -2.04 -13.93 1.20
N CYS A 56 -1.43 -12.91 1.79
CA CYS A 56 -0.57 -13.08 2.97
C CYS A 56 -1.33 -13.68 4.15
N LYS A 57 -2.56 -13.20 4.41
CA LYS A 57 -3.40 -13.71 5.49
C LYS A 57 -3.70 -15.21 5.32
N LYS A 58 -3.97 -15.67 4.10
CA LYS A 58 -4.20 -17.10 3.80
C LYS A 58 -2.99 -17.97 4.10
N LEU A 59 -1.78 -17.45 3.89
CA LEU A 59 -0.52 -18.17 4.12
C LEU A 59 0.08 -17.97 5.52
N GLY A 60 -0.58 -17.20 6.39
CA GLY A 60 -0.04 -16.83 7.71
C GLY A 60 1.11 -15.82 7.64
N TYR A 61 1.31 -15.17 6.51
CA TYR A 61 2.33 -14.14 6.30
C TYR A 61 1.79 -12.77 6.70
N ARG A 62 2.71 -11.83 6.96
CA ARG A 62 2.36 -10.42 7.21
C ARG A 62 2.75 -9.55 6.04
N PHE A 63 1.75 -8.94 5.40
CA PHE A 63 1.98 -7.91 4.39
C PHE A 63 2.30 -6.57 5.05
N LYS A 64 3.35 -5.88 4.59
CA LYS A 64 3.68 -4.53 5.05
C LYS A 64 4.02 -3.64 3.86
N LEU A 65 3.40 -2.47 3.78
CA LEU A 65 3.74 -1.44 2.83
C LEU A 65 4.74 -0.48 3.50
N LEU A 66 5.94 -0.40 2.94
CA LEU A 66 6.99 0.53 3.36
C LEU A 66 7.11 1.68 2.37
N THR A 67 7.29 2.86 2.93
CA THR A 67 7.49 4.12 2.22
C THR A 67 8.68 4.83 2.83
N GLU A 68 9.17 5.88 2.16
CA GLU A 68 10.24 6.74 2.63
C GLU A 68 10.01 7.26 4.06
N LYS A 69 8.76 7.47 4.47
CA LYS A 69 8.42 7.90 5.84
C LYS A 69 8.85 6.89 6.90
N GLN A 70 8.64 5.60 6.64
CA GLN A 70 8.99 4.54 7.59
C GLN A 70 10.48 4.21 7.54
N MET A 71 11.18 4.56 6.44
CA MET A 71 12.62 4.34 6.28
C MET A 71 13.45 5.47 6.87
N PHE A 72 13.05 6.73 6.64
CA PHE A 72 13.85 7.90 6.99
C PHE A 72 13.26 8.73 8.14
N GLY A 73 12.06 8.40 8.64
CA GLY A 73 11.46 9.05 9.80
C GLY A 73 11.13 10.55 9.61
N ARG A 74 11.10 11.03 8.38
CA ARG A 74 10.77 12.42 8.00
C ARG A 74 9.38 12.52 7.37
#